data_AF-A0A7K1DHU3-F1
#
_entry.id   AF-A0A7K1DHU3-F1
#
_cell.length_a   1.000
_cell.length_b   1.000
_cell.length_c   1.000
_cell.angle_alpha   90.00
_cell.angle_beta   90.00
_cell.angle_gamma   90.00
#
_symmetry.space_group_name_H-M   'P 1'
#
loop_
_entity.id
_entity.type
_entity.pdbx_description
1 polymer ?
#
loop_
_entity_poly.entity_id
_entity_poly.type
_entity_poly.pdbx_seq_one_letter_code
_entity_poly.pdbx_strand_id
1 'polypeptide(L)' 'MANILVIGAGGVGGGMASIAETRSFFDSFILADINSGRGDEIIAKLEDP' A
#
# COMPACT_ATOMS: atom_id res chain seq x y z
N MET A 1 13.83 -2.84 -12.44
CA MET A 1 12.38 -2.90 -12.18
C MET A 1 12.03 -1.83 -11.14
N ALA A 2 10.75 -1.53 -10.93
CA ALA A 2 10.31 -0.33 -10.19
C ALA A 2 9.86 -0.66 -8.76
N ASN A 3 10.20 0.21 -7.81
CA ASN A 3 9.71 0.18 -6.43
C ASN A 3 8.89 1.42 -6.17
N ILE A 4 7.77 1.27 -5.46
CA ILE A 4 6.86 2.36 -5.14
C ILE A 4 6.84 2.58 -3.64
N LEU A 5 7.09 3.82 -3.20
CA LEU A 5 6.89 4.25 -1.82
C LEU A 5 5.79 5.31 -1.79
N VAL A 6 4.74 5.04 -1.02
CA VAL A 6 3.67 5.99 -0.74
C VAL A 6 3.75 6.42 0.72
N ILE A 7 3.87 7.72 0.95
CA ILE A 7 3.87 8.32 2.28
C ILE A 7 2.46 8.84 2.58
N GLY A 8 1.78 8.19 3.51
CA GLY A 8 0.40 8.42 3.94
C GLY A 8 -0.51 7.24 3.62
N ALA A 9 -0.85 6.43 4.63
CA ALA A 9 -1.77 5.29 4.57
C ALA A 9 -3.23 5.69 4.87
N GLY A 10 -3.61 6.92 4.51
CA GLY A 10 -4.99 7.39 4.58
C GLY A 10 -5.86 6.84 3.45
N GLY A 11 -7.03 7.46 3.20
CA GLY A 11 -7.96 6.99 2.16
C GLY A 11 -7.34 6.89 0.76
N VAL A 12 -6.45 7.82 0.40
CA VAL A 12 -5.78 7.81 -0.91
C VAL A 12 -4.70 6.72 -0.98
N GLY A 13 -3.79 6.65 -0.01
CA GLY A 13 -2.73 5.64 -0.02
C GLY A 13 -3.28 4.22 0.10
N GLY A 14 -4.30 4.01 0.92
CA GLY A 14 -5.02 2.75 0.99
C GLY A 14 -5.73 2.39 -0.32
N GLY A 15 -6.37 3.36 -0.99
CA GLY A 15 -6.95 3.15 -2.31
C GLY A 15 -5.91 2.80 -3.37
N MET A 16 -4.72 3.41 -3.32
CA MET A 16 -3.62 3.03 -4.19
C MET A 16 -3.14 1.59 -3.92
N ALA A 17 -3.05 1.17 -2.66
CA ALA A 17 -2.66 -0.21 -2.30
C ALA A 17 -3.66 -1.24 -2.83
N SER A 18 -4.96 -0.99 -2.72
CA SER A 18 -5.99 -1.89 -3.28
C SER A 18 -5.99 -1.92 -4.82
N ILE A 19 -5.54 -0.87 -5.49
CA ILE A 19 -5.31 -0.96 -6.94
C ILE A 19 -4.05 -1.77 -7.21
N ALA A 20 -2.99 -1.53 -6.44
CA ALA A 20 -1.66 -2.12 -6.61
C ALA A 20 -1.67 -3.64 -6.44
N GLU A 21 -2.45 -4.21 -5.52
CA GLU A 21 -2.55 -5.67 -5.29
C GLU A 21 -2.88 -6.47 -6.56
N THR A 22 -3.56 -5.84 -7.53
CA THR A 22 -3.96 -6.48 -8.80
C THR A 22 -2.97 -6.25 -9.96
N ARG A 23 -1.79 -5.66 -9.70
CA ARG A 23 -0.85 -5.20 -10.74
C ARG A 23 0.55 -5.76 -10.53
N SER A 24 1.24 -6.03 -11.63
CA SER A 24 2.53 -6.74 -11.62
C SER A 24 3.66 -6.02 -12.38
N PHE A 25 3.52 -4.72 -12.67
CA PHE A 25 4.54 -3.94 -13.38
C PHE A 25 5.63 -3.34 -12.46
N PHE A 26 5.62 -3.68 -11.17
CA PHE A 26 6.57 -3.25 -10.14
C PHE A 26 6.91 -4.44 -9.23
N ASP A 27 8.03 -4.34 -8.51
CA ASP A 27 8.49 -5.40 -7.61
C ASP A 27 7.97 -5.23 -6.19
N SER A 28 7.81 -3.97 -5.76
CA SER A 28 7.39 -3.65 -4.39
C SER A 28 6.53 -2.40 -4.34
N PHE A 29 5.55 -2.43 -3.44
CA PHE A 29 4.71 -1.31 -3.07
C PHE A 29 4.71 -1.15 -1.55
N ILE A 30 5.26 -0.04 -1.05
CA ILE A 30 5.47 0.20 0.37
C ILE A 30 4.59 1.36 0.82
N LEU A 31 3.80 1.13 1.86
CA LEU A 31 3.09 2.19 2.60
C LEU A 31 3.91 2.60 3.83
N ALA A 32 4.15 3.90 3.95
CA ALA A 32 4.70 4.50 5.17
C ALA A 32 3.72 5.51 5.73
N ASP A 33 3.53 5.53 7.05
CA ASP A 33 2.71 6.52 7.74
C ASP A 33 3.35 6.85 9.08
N ILE A 34 3.05 8.04 9.62
CA ILE A 34 3.49 8.44 10.96
C ILE A 34 2.79 7.63 12.05
N ASN A 35 1.59 7.14 11.76
CA ASN A 35 0.90 6.18 12.60
C ASN A 35 1.32 4.78 12.18
N SER A 36 2.15 4.14 13.01
CA SER A 36 2.70 2.81 12.75
C SER A 36 1.64 1.72 12.57
N GLY A 37 0.44 1.85 13.15
CA GLY A 37 -0.63 0.86 13.00
C GLY A 37 -1.44 1.01 11.70
N ARG A 38 -1.29 2.13 10.98
CA ARG A 38 -2.14 2.41 9.83
C ARG A 38 -1.82 1.56 8.60
N GLY A 39 -0.56 1.18 8.44
CA GLY A 39 -0.16 0.22 7.41
C GLY A 39 -0.85 -1.13 7.60
N ASP A 40 -0.80 -1.66 8.81
CA ASP A 40 -1.42 -2.94 9.17
C ASP A 40 -2.95 -2.91 8.96
N GLU A 41 -3.61 -1.81 9.31
CA GLU A 41 -5.05 -1.62 9.06
C GLU A 41 -5.44 -1.65 7.57
N ILE A 42 -4.56 -1.18 6.69
CA ILE A 42 -4.78 -1.23 5.23
C ILE A 42 -4.51 -2.64 4.72
N ILE A 43 -3.37 -3.24 5.11
CA ILE A 43 -2.99 -4.60 4.69
C ILE A 43 -4.07 -5.61 5.08
N ALA A 44 -4.67 -5.48 6.26
CA ALA A 44 -5.76 -6.36 6.71
C ALA A 44 -7.04 -6.27 5.85
N LYS A 45 -7.16 -5.27 4.97
CA LYS A 45 -8.30 -5.07 4.06
C LYS A 45 -7.99 -5.50 2.61
N LEU A 46 -6.73 -5.79 2.30
CA LEU A 46 -6.31 -6.27 0.98
C LEU A 46 -6.65 -7.74 0.83
N GLU A 47 -6.94 -8.15 -0.41
CA GLU A 47 -7.21 -9.54 -0.78
C GLU A 47 -5.92 -10.28 -1.16
N ASP A 48 -4.93 -9.56 -1.74
CA ASP A 48 -3.62 -10.10 -2.14
C ASP A 48 -2.47 -9.15 -1.71
N PRO A 49 -2.16 -9.09 -0.40
CA PRO A 49 -1.23 -8.12 0.18
C PRO A 49 0.25 -8.33 -0.16
#